data_AF-A0A5C5V5L9-F1
#
_entry.id   AF-A0A5C5V5L9-F1
#
_cell.length_a   1.000
_cell.length_b   1.000
_cell.length_c   1.000
_cell.angle_alpha   90.00
_cell.angle_beta   90.00
_cell.angle_gamma   90.00
#
_symmetry.space_group_name_H-M   'P 1'
#
loop_
_entity.id
_entity.type
_entity.pdbx_description
1 polymer ?
#
loop_
_entity_poly.entity_id
_entity_poly.type
_entity_poly.pdbx_seq_one_letter_code
_entity_poly.pdbx_strand_id
1 'polypeptide(L)'
;MSIFRSRRPGFTLVELLVVIAIIGVLIALLLPAVQQAREAARRMHCSNNLKQIALAMHVYNDVHNTFPIGTCQHNSGGIVNSRGFMGWAIAILPYVEQQNLYDLYDHSVDSLSSRNQAVRETSLAAYNCPSDTVRVTAKETLPPRYNTQTEREFTVAAGGSDQADFSLDSK
;
A
#
# COMPACT_ATOMS: atom_id res chain seq x y z
N MET A 1 31.35 -62.12 19.74
CA MET A 1 31.16 -60.88 18.96
C MET A 1 31.69 -59.71 19.79
N SER A 2 32.89 -59.20 19.49
CA SER A 2 33.45 -58.04 20.20
C SER A 2 33.13 -56.77 19.41
N ILE A 3 32.34 -55.87 20.01
CA ILE A 3 31.94 -54.60 19.40
C ILE A 3 33.04 -53.58 19.74
N PHE A 4 33.88 -53.24 18.77
CA PHE A 4 34.82 -52.12 18.91
C PHE A 4 34.02 -50.81 18.98
N ARG A 5 33.83 -50.28 20.18
CA ARG A 5 33.22 -48.98 20.41
C ARG A 5 34.20 -47.90 19.95
N SER A 6 33.96 -47.30 18.78
CA SER A 6 34.76 -46.16 18.30
C SER A 6 34.67 -45.03 19.32
N ARG A 7 35.80 -44.65 19.94
CA ARG A 7 35.87 -43.47 20.79
C ARG A 7 35.58 -42.25 19.91
N ARG A 8 34.41 -41.64 20.09
CA ARG A 8 34.10 -40.35 19.46
C ARG A 8 35.03 -39.30 20.07
N PRO A 9 35.76 -38.51 19.26
CA PRO A 9 36.53 -37.39 19.80
C PRO A 9 35.55 -36.43 20.48
N GLY A 10 35.82 -36.10 21.75
CA GLY A 10 35.07 -35.10 22.50
C GLY A 10 35.42 -33.71 21.99
N PHE A 11 34.41 -32.88 21.78
CA PHE A 11 34.57 -31.51 21.32
C PHE A 11 35.21 -30.67 22.43
N THR A 12 36.25 -29.92 22.10
CA THR A 12 36.87 -29.03 23.07
C THR A 12 35.99 -27.79 23.27
N LEU A 13 35.93 -27.25 24.50
CA LEU A 13 35.14 -26.05 24.80
C LEU A 13 35.53 -24.88 23.87
N VAL A 14 36.81 -24.81 23.50
CA VAL A 14 37.37 -23.80 22.60
C VAL A 14 36.83 -23.93 21.18
N GLU A 15 36.74 -25.14 20.62
CA GLU A 15 36.14 -25.35 19.29
C GLU A 15 34.69 -24.89 19.24
N LEU A 16 33.92 -25.11 20.32
CA LEU A 16 32.53 -24.65 20.40
C LEU A 16 32.42 -23.14 20.47
N LEU A 17 33.29 -22.51 21.26
CA LEU A 17 33.29 -21.06 21.44
C LEU A 17 33.60 -20.33 20.13
N VAL A 18 34.55 -20.83 19.34
CA VAL A 18 34.88 -20.24 18.02
C VAL A 18 33.69 -20.34 17.07
N VAL A 19 32.99 -21.46 17.02
CA VAL A 19 31.85 -21.65 16.11
C VAL A 19 30.71 -20.69 16.43
N ILE A 20 30.33 -20.55 17.70
CA ILE A 20 29.28 -19.62 18.08
C ILE A 20 29.70 -18.16 17.83
N ALA A 21 30.99 -17.82 17.98
CA ALA A 21 31.50 -16.49 17.68
C ALA A 21 31.38 -16.17 16.18
N ILE A 22 31.72 -17.12 15.30
CA ILE A 22 31.59 -16.95 13.84
C ILE A 22 30.11 -16.78 13.45
N ILE A 23 29.21 -17.65 13.96
CA ILE A 23 27.77 -17.54 13.68
C ILE A 23 27.22 -16.19 14.19
N GLY A 24 27.65 -15.74 15.36
CA GLY A 24 27.26 -14.44 15.91
C GLY A 24 27.64 -13.26 15.02
N VAL A 25 28.88 -13.24 14.49
CA VAL A 25 29.33 -12.21 13.54
C VAL A 25 28.55 -12.25 12.24
N LEU A 26 28.29 -13.45 11.69
CA LEU A 26 27.50 -13.60 10.46
C LEU A 26 26.07 -13.06 10.64
N ILE A 27 25.40 -13.39 11.75
CA ILE A 27 24.04 -12.90 12.03
C ILE A 27 24.04 -11.38 12.26
N ALA A 28 25.03 -10.85 12.98
CA ALA A 28 25.15 -9.40 13.24
C ALA A 28 25.28 -8.58 11.95
N LEU A 29 25.92 -9.12 10.92
CA LEU A 29 26.04 -8.48 9.60
C LEU A 29 24.78 -8.64 8.75
N LEU A 30 24.02 -9.72 8.94
CA LEU A 30 22.79 -10.00 8.18
C LEU A 30 21.58 -9.18 8.66
N LEU A 31 21.47 -8.92 9.97
CA LEU A 31 20.35 -8.17 10.56
C LEU A 31 20.10 -6.78 9.94
N PRO A 32 21.09 -5.89 9.76
CA PRO A 32 20.85 -4.58 9.14
C PRO A 32 20.52 -4.68 7.65
N ALA A 33 21.04 -5.69 6.94
CA ALA A 33 20.81 -5.91 5.52
C ALA A 33 19.39 -6.41 5.21
N VAL A 34 18.80 -7.24 6.08
CA VAL A 34 17.44 -7.78 5.91
C VAL A 34 16.38 -6.67 5.90
N GLN A 35 16.61 -5.55 6.57
CA GLN A 35 15.64 -4.47 6.71
C GLN A 35 15.58 -3.65 5.42
N GLN A 36 16.75 -3.40 4.83
CA GLN A 36 16.89 -2.78 3.52
C GLN A 36 16.26 -3.68 2.44
N ALA A 37 16.51 -4.98 2.49
CA ALA A 37 15.91 -5.94 1.56
C ALA A 37 14.37 -6.00 1.69
N ARG A 38 13.83 -5.98 2.92
CA ARG A 38 12.38 -5.95 3.16
C ARG A 38 11.74 -4.67 2.64
N GLU A 39 12.37 -3.52 2.86
CA GLU A 39 11.84 -2.25 2.34
C GLU A 39 11.92 -2.18 0.82
N ALA A 40 13.02 -2.66 0.22
CA ALA A 40 13.12 -2.80 -1.23
C ALA A 40 12.00 -3.69 -1.78
N ALA A 41 11.69 -4.82 -1.13
CA ALA A 41 10.58 -5.69 -1.53
C ALA A 41 9.22 -4.97 -1.45
N ARG A 42 8.93 -4.24 -0.37
CA ARG A 42 7.69 -3.46 -0.24
C ARG A 42 7.55 -2.40 -1.34
N ARG A 43 8.63 -1.69 -1.66
CA ARG A 43 8.68 -0.72 -2.77
C ARG A 43 8.48 -1.39 -4.12
N MET A 44 9.08 -2.56 -4.35
CA MET A 44 8.88 -3.33 -5.58
C MET A 44 7.42 -3.76 -5.75
N HIS A 45 6.77 -4.24 -4.69
CA HIS A 45 5.34 -4.56 -4.72
C HIS A 45 4.49 -3.34 -5.08
N CYS A 46 4.77 -2.19 -4.47
CA CYS A 46 4.08 -0.95 -4.75
C CYS A 46 4.25 -0.47 -6.21
N SER A 47 5.48 -0.51 -6.73
CA SER A 47 5.75 -0.19 -8.15
C SER A 47 5.01 -1.14 -9.10
N ASN A 48 4.93 -2.44 -8.77
CA ASN A 48 4.21 -3.40 -9.59
C ASN A 48 2.69 -3.18 -9.56
N ASN A 49 2.13 -2.82 -8.41
CA ASN A 49 0.73 -2.43 -8.29
C ASN A 49 0.41 -1.20 -9.17
N LEU A 50 1.26 -0.16 -9.13
CA LEU A 50 1.10 1.01 -10.00
C LEU A 50 1.19 0.66 -11.49
N LYS A 51 2.08 -0.25 -11.87
CA LYS A 51 2.16 -0.75 -13.26
C LYS A 51 0.89 -1.48 -13.67
N GLN A 52 0.29 -2.28 -12.80
CA GLN A 52 -0.99 -2.94 -13.07
C GLN A 52 -2.12 -1.92 -13.25
N ILE A 53 -2.19 -0.90 -12.41
CA ILE A 53 -3.16 0.20 -12.56
C ILE A 53 -2.96 0.94 -13.88
N ALA A 54 -1.71 1.28 -14.23
CA ALA A 54 -1.40 1.98 -15.47
C ALA A 54 -1.82 1.14 -16.69
N LEU A 55 -1.51 -0.16 -16.68
CA LEU A 55 -1.94 -1.07 -17.74
C LEU A 55 -3.47 -1.13 -17.83
N ALA A 56 -4.16 -1.26 -16.70
CA ALA A 56 -5.62 -1.27 -16.64
C ALA A 56 -6.25 0.02 -17.20
N MET A 57 -5.65 1.19 -16.93
CA MET A 57 -6.08 2.46 -17.51
C MET A 57 -5.88 2.51 -19.02
N HIS A 58 -4.77 1.96 -19.53
CA HIS A 58 -4.53 1.85 -20.97
C HIS A 58 -5.54 0.91 -21.63
N VAL A 59 -5.82 -0.25 -21.05
CA VAL A 59 -6.86 -1.16 -21.56
C VAL A 59 -8.24 -0.50 -21.54
N TYR A 60 -8.58 0.23 -20.48
CA TYR A 60 -9.81 1.02 -20.43
C TYR A 60 -9.88 2.01 -21.60
N ASN A 61 -8.79 2.73 -21.85
CA ASN A 61 -8.69 3.69 -22.96
C ASN A 61 -8.80 3.01 -24.33
N ASP A 62 -8.21 1.83 -24.52
CA ASP A 62 -8.31 1.09 -25.80
C ASP A 62 -9.75 0.66 -26.10
N VAL A 63 -10.53 0.34 -25.06
CA VAL A 63 -11.95 -0.07 -25.20
C VAL A 63 -12.88 1.14 -25.32
N HIS A 64 -12.66 2.19 -24.53
CA HIS A 64 -13.60 3.32 -24.40
C HIS A 64 -13.17 4.58 -25.19
N ASN A 65 -11.98 4.58 -25.78
CA ASN A 65 -11.34 5.73 -26.45
C ASN A 65 -11.22 6.98 -25.56
N THR A 66 -11.23 6.80 -24.24
CA THR A 66 -11.06 7.85 -23.25
C THR A 66 -10.48 7.27 -21.97
N PHE A 67 -9.75 8.06 -21.20
CA PHE A 67 -9.40 7.70 -19.84
C PHE A 67 -10.62 7.78 -18.91
N PRO A 68 -10.63 6.99 -17.82
CA PRO A 68 -11.75 6.99 -16.90
C PRO A 68 -11.81 8.31 -16.12
N ILE A 69 -13.02 8.73 -15.79
CA ILE A 69 -13.26 10.02 -15.13
C ILE A 69 -12.80 9.94 -13.67
N GLY A 70 -12.02 10.92 -13.21
CA GLY A 70 -11.49 10.95 -11.84
C GLY A 70 -12.58 11.09 -10.77
N THR A 71 -13.50 12.05 -10.96
CA THR A 71 -14.65 12.30 -10.10
C THR A 71 -15.80 12.84 -10.95
N CYS A 72 -17.02 12.33 -10.72
CA CYS A 72 -18.24 12.84 -11.34
C CYS A 72 -19.08 13.51 -10.27
N GLN A 73 -19.46 14.77 -10.50
CA GLN A 73 -20.43 15.45 -9.65
C GLN A 73 -21.83 15.24 -10.22
N HIS A 74 -22.67 14.49 -9.51
CA HIS A 74 -24.08 14.41 -9.87
C HIS A 74 -24.80 15.65 -9.34
N ASN A 75 -25.28 16.51 -10.24
CA ASN A 75 -25.92 17.78 -9.88
C ASN A 75 -27.43 17.56 -9.67
N SER A 76 -27.81 16.87 -8.60
CA SER A 76 -29.21 16.71 -8.21
C SER A 76 -29.66 17.88 -7.33
N GLY A 77 -29.89 19.05 -7.93
CA GLY A 77 -30.83 20.08 -7.43
C GLY A 77 -30.72 20.56 -5.97
N GLY A 78 -29.55 20.49 -5.34
CA GLY A 78 -29.32 20.90 -3.95
C GLY A 78 -27.83 20.84 -3.63
N ILE A 79 -27.38 21.68 -2.70
CA ILE A 79 -25.96 22.01 -2.39
C ILE A 79 -24.99 20.86 -2.75
N VAL A 80 -24.29 21.11 -3.85
CA VAL A 80 -23.14 20.41 -4.43
C VAL A 80 -22.16 19.86 -3.38
N ASN A 81 -22.40 18.63 -2.93
CA ASN A 81 -21.43 17.81 -2.19
C ASN A 81 -21.55 16.31 -2.58
N SER A 82 -22.01 16.00 -3.80
CA SER A 82 -21.86 14.64 -4.36
C SER A 82 -20.41 14.43 -4.76
N ARG A 83 -19.62 14.10 -3.74
CA ARG A 83 -18.20 13.74 -3.85
C ARG A 83 -18.13 12.31 -4.35
N GLY A 84 -18.17 12.17 -5.68
CA GLY A 84 -17.84 10.95 -6.41
C GLY A 84 -16.37 10.60 -6.28
N PHE A 85 -15.88 10.38 -5.06
CA PHE A 85 -14.54 9.82 -4.87
C PHE A 85 -14.57 8.44 -5.50
N MET A 86 -13.61 8.15 -6.39
CA MET A 86 -13.33 6.83 -6.98
C MET A 86 -14.03 6.50 -8.31
N GLY A 87 -14.38 7.49 -9.14
CA GLY A 87 -14.88 7.22 -10.51
C GLY A 87 -13.92 6.34 -11.31
N TRP A 88 -12.63 6.69 -11.31
CA TRP A 88 -11.61 5.96 -12.04
C TRP A 88 -11.31 4.59 -11.44
N ALA A 89 -11.25 4.50 -10.10
CA ALA A 89 -10.86 3.27 -9.41
C ALA A 89 -11.95 2.20 -9.51
N ILE A 90 -13.23 2.58 -9.63
CA ILE A 90 -14.32 1.65 -9.95
C ILE A 90 -14.30 1.29 -11.44
N ALA A 91 -14.11 2.28 -12.32
CA ALA A 91 -14.12 2.06 -13.78
C ALA A 91 -13.08 1.05 -14.27
N ILE A 92 -11.93 0.96 -13.59
CA ILE A 92 -10.86 0.03 -13.96
C ILE A 92 -10.94 -1.35 -13.29
N LEU A 93 -11.87 -1.58 -12.35
CA LEU A 93 -11.99 -2.86 -11.61
C LEU A 93 -12.00 -4.11 -12.52
N PRO A 94 -12.74 -4.13 -13.65
CA PRO A 94 -12.72 -5.27 -14.58
C PRO A 94 -11.32 -5.61 -15.10
N TYR A 95 -10.46 -4.60 -15.27
CA TYR A 95 -9.12 -4.72 -15.85
C TYR A 95 -8.02 -4.99 -14.81
N VAL A 96 -8.38 -5.02 -13.53
CA VAL A 96 -7.50 -5.44 -12.41
C VAL A 96 -7.99 -6.73 -11.76
N GLU A 97 -8.71 -7.57 -12.52
CA GLU A 97 -9.25 -8.86 -12.06
C GLU A 97 -10.24 -8.73 -10.89
N GLN A 98 -10.98 -7.61 -10.82
CA GLN A 98 -11.98 -7.34 -9.79
C GLN A 98 -13.41 -7.22 -10.37
N GLN A 99 -13.74 -8.06 -11.36
CA GLN A 99 -15.05 -8.06 -12.00
C GLN A 99 -16.21 -8.20 -11.00
N ASN A 100 -16.07 -9.10 -10.01
CA ASN A 100 -17.10 -9.33 -9.00
C ASN A 100 -17.46 -8.07 -8.19
N LEU A 101 -16.47 -7.21 -7.93
CA LEU A 101 -16.70 -5.94 -7.21
C LEU A 101 -17.32 -4.88 -8.12
N TYR A 102 -16.98 -4.90 -9.41
CA TYR A 102 -17.61 -4.05 -10.40
C TYR A 102 -19.10 -4.38 -10.53
N ASP A 103 -19.44 -5.66 -10.64
CA ASP A 103 -20.83 -6.11 -10.79
C ASP A 103 -21.68 -5.84 -9.51
N LEU A 104 -21.04 -5.81 -8.34
CA LEU A 104 -21.70 -5.49 -7.07
C LEU A 104 -21.98 -3.98 -6.92
N TYR A 105 -21.29 -3.13 -7.69
CA TYR A 105 -21.44 -1.68 -7.59
C TYR A 105 -22.69 -1.20 -8.31
N ASP A 106 -23.58 -0.50 -7.59
CA ASP A 106 -24.76 0.12 -8.17
C ASP A 106 -24.39 1.46 -8.82
N HIS A 107 -24.24 1.44 -10.13
CA HIS A 107 -23.93 2.62 -10.95
C HIS A 107 -25.07 3.64 -11.08
N SER A 108 -26.30 3.29 -10.64
CA SER A 108 -27.48 4.15 -10.76
C SER A 108 -27.64 5.14 -9.60
N VAL A 109 -26.87 4.94 -8.53
CA VAL A 109 -26.93 5.74 -7.30
C VAL A 109 -25.62 6.48 -7.03
N ASP A 110 -25.69 7.50 -6.17
CA ASP A 110 -24.49 8.22 -5.74
C ASP A 110 -23.46 7.26 -5.11
N SER A 111 -22.18 7.48 -5.37
CA SER A 111 -21.10 6.64 -4.84
C SER A 111 -21.12 6.53 -3.32
N LEU A 112 -21.60 7.57 -2.62
CA LEU A 112 -21.66 7.60 -1.17
C LEU A 112 -22.90 6.90 -0.58
N SER A 113 -23.84 6.45 -1.44
CA SER A 113 -25.02 5.70 -1.04
C SER A 113 -24.65 4.45 -0.24
N SER A 114 -25.51 4.10 0.72
CA SER A 114 -25.36 2.88 1.53
C SER A 114 -25.34 1.61 0.70
N ARG A 115 -25.95 1.62 -0.50
CA ARG A 115 -25.90 0.48 -1.46
C ARG A 115 -24.47 0.14 -1.88
N ASN A 116 -23.62 1.15 -2.03
CA ASN A 116 -22.23 0.98 -2.47
C ASN A 116 -21.23 0.90 -1.29
N GLN A 117 -21.72 0.87 -0.05
CA GLN A 117 -20.86 0.85 1.14
C GLN A 117 -19.93 -0.37 1.17
N ALA A 118 -20.45 -1.57 0.87
CA ALA A 118 -19.66 -2.79 0.87
C ALA A 118 -18.48 -2.74 -0.13
N VAL A 119 -18.70 -2.19 -1.32
CA VAL A 119 -17.64 -2.04 -2.34
C VAL A 119 -16.61 -1.00 -1.88
N ARG A 120 -17.04 0.11 -1.27
CA ARG A 120 -16.16 1.18 -0.77
C ARG A 120 -15.27 0.75 0.41
N GLU A 121 -15.77 -0.14 1.26
CA GLU A 121 -15.02 -0.63 2.42
C GLU A 121 -14.11 -1.81 2.06
N THR A 122 -14.24 -2.36 0.85
CA THR A 122 -13.39 -3.44 0.38
C THR A 122 -11.98 -2.93 0.06
N SER A 123 -10.99 -3.43 0.81
CA SER A 123 -9.59 -3.08 0.62
C SER A 123 -8.94 -3.93 -0.47
N LEU A 124 -8.48 -3.30 -1.54
CA LEU A 124 -7.81 -3.97 -2.66
C LEU A 124 -6.30 -3.84 -2.56
N ALA A 125 -5.59 -4.98 -2.56
CA ALA A 125 -4.13 -5.00 -2.53
C ALA A 125 -3.51 -4.25 -3.72
N ALA A 126 -4.17 -4.24 -4.87
CA ALA A 126 -3.75 -3.50 -6.05
C ALA A 126 -3.72 -1.98 -5.85
N TYR A 127 -4.55 -1.44 -4.95
CA TYR A 127 -4.61 0.00 -4.67
C TYR A 127 -3.82 0.41 -3.42
N ASN A 128 -3.34 -0.56 -2.65
CA ASN A 128 -2.60 -0.31 -1.43
C ASN A 128 -1.11 -0.52 -1.65
N CYS A 129 -0.31 0.42 -1.14
CA CYS A 129 1.13 0.33 -1.14
C CYS A 129 1.60 -0.15 0.24
N PRO A 130 2.32 -1.28 0.35
CA PRO A 130 2.82 -1.76 1.66
C PRO A 130 3.86 -0.84 2.31
N SER A 131 4.46 0.07 1.53
CA SER A 131 5.35 1.13 2.02
C SER A 131 4.60 2.39 2.46
N ASP A 132 3.30 2.49 2.20
CA ASP A 132 2.49 3.61 2.70
C ASP A 132 2.34 3.47 4.22
N THR A 133 2.89 4.44 4.95
CA THR A 133 2.89 4.48 6.41
C THR A 133 1.57 5.01 6.97
N VAL A 134 0.64 5.47 6.11
CA VAL A 134 -0.66 5.96 6.52
C VAL A 134 -1.60 4.78 6.81
N ARG A 135 -1.60 4.33 8.06
CA ARG A 135 -2.73 3.57 8.60
C ARG A 135 -3.89 4.54 8.75
N VAL A 136 -4.82 4.55 7.79
CA VAL A 136 -6.14 5.17 8.00
C VAL A 136 -6.82 4.37 9.11
N THR A 137 -6.57 4.75 10.36
CA THR A 137 -7.35 4.23 11.48
C THR A 137 -8.78 4.73 11.24
N ALA A 138 -9.74 3.80 11.20
CA ALA A 138 -11.16 4.07 10.93
C ALA A 138 -11.86 4.95 12.01
N LYS A 139 -11.09 5.78 12.71
CA LYS A 139 -11.54 6.68 13.78
C LYS A 139 -10.83 8.03 13.78
N GLU A 140 -10.03 8.34 12.77
CA GLU A 140 -9.69 9.73 12.50
C GLU A 140 -10.76 10.29 11.58
N THR A 141 -11.68 11.01 12.21
CA THR A 141 -12.69 11.84 11.56
C THR A 141 -12.09 12.47 10.32
N LEU A 142 -12.60 12.09 9.14
CA LEU A 142 -12.30 12.73 7.87
C LEU A 142 -12.14 14.24 8.11
N PRO A 143 -10.98 14.85 7.85
CA PRO A 143 -10.85 16.28 8.04
C PRO A 143 -11.91 16.95 7.16
N PRO A 144 -12.81 17.79 7.70
CA PRO A 144 -13.67 18.61 6.88
C PRO A 144 -12.78 19.71 6.29
N ARG A 145 -12.13 19.47 5.15
CA ARG A 145 -11.36 20.50 4.46
C ARG A 145 -11.63 20.53 2.97
N TYR A 146 -12.83 21.02 2.66
CA TYR A 146 -12.96 22.21 1.81
C TYR A 146 -14.05 23.12 2.39
N ASN A 147 -13.84 23.61 3.61
CA ASN A 147 -14.49 24.84 4.04
C ASN A 147 -13.42 25.84 4.52
N THR A 148 -13.58 27.03 3.99
CA THR A 148 -12.82 28.25 4.21
C THR A 148 -12.83 28.66 5.69
N GLN A 149 -11.70 29.18 6.18
CA GLN A 149 -11.51 29.78 7.51
C GLN A 149 -11.65 28.83 8.70
N THR A 150 -10.52 28.35 9.21
CA THR A 150 -10.01 28.67 10.56
C THR A 150 -8.64 28.00 10.70
N GLU A 151 -7.58 28.81 10.63
CA GLU A 151 -6.24 28.43 11.09
C GLU A 151 -6.32 28.17 12.60
N ARG A 152 -5.99 26.94 13.02
CA ARG A 152 -5.29 26.63 14.28
C ARG A 152 -4.96 25.14 14.31
N GLU A 153 -3.66 24.88 14.24
CA GLU A 153 -2.94 23.71 14.75
C GLU A 153 -3.04 22.39 13.97
N PHE A 154 -2.21 22.30 12.94
CA PHE A 154 -1.69 21.03 12.43
C PHE A 154 -0.39 20.73 13.19
N THR A 155 -0.48 20.07 14.34
CA THR A 155 0.68 19.45 14.98
C THR A 155 0.81 18.02 14.48
N VAL A 156 1.52 17.86 13.37
CA VAL A 156 2.13 16.57 13.05
C VAL A 156 3.29 16.41 14.00
N ALA A 157 3.13 15.54 15.00
CA ALA A 157 4.25 14.96 15.70
C ALA A 157 4.99 14.04 14.71
N ALA A 158 5.83 14.65 13.89
CA ALA A 158 6.80 13.98 13.04
C ALA A 158 7.85 13.33 13.95
N GLY A 159 7.72 12.03 14.16
CA GLY A 159 8.82 11.21 14.64
C GLY A 159 9.64 10.70 13.45
N GLY A 160 10.65 11.47 13.02
CA GLY A 160 11.80 10.95 12.27
C GLY A 160 11.88 11.38 10.80
N SER A 161 12.69 12.42 10.57
CA SER A 161 13.42 12.83 9.36
C SER A 161 13.38 11.90 8.14
N ASP A 162 12.81 12.40 7.04
CA ASP A 162 13.42 12.35 5.69
C ASP A 162 12.58 13.23 4.76
N GLN A 163 12.98 14.51 4.68
CA GLN A 163 12.39 15.50 3.80
C GLN A 163 12.94 15.29 2.39
N ALA A 164 12.22 14.53 1.57
CA ALA A 164 12.48 14.48 0.13
C ALA A 164 11.88 15.75 -0.51
N ASP A 165 12.75 16.74 -0.68
CA ASP A 165 12.56 17.93 -1.51
C ASP A 165 12.28 17.53 -2.97
N PHE A 166 11.03 17.65 -3.40
CA PHE A 166 10.63 17.59 -4.81
C PHE A 166 10.39 19.01 -5.30
N SER A 167 11.48 19.77 -5.44
CA SER A 167 11.50 21.03 -6.17
C SER A 167 11.39 20.73 -7.67
N LEU A 168 10.22 21.02 -8.24
CA LEU A 168 10.00 21.13 -9.68
C LEU A 168 10.59 22.46 -10.17
N ASP A 169 11.88 22.47 -10.47
CA ASP A 169 12.47 23.58 -11.25
C ASP A 169 12.02 23.43 -12.71
N SER A 170 11.05 24.27 -13.08
CA SER A 170 10.70 24.55 -14.47
C SER A 170 11.76 25.46 -15.07
N LYS A 171 12.37 25.04 -16.17
CA LYS A 171 13.13 25.91 -17.08
C LYS A 171 12.73 25.62 -18.52
#